data_AF-A0AA50U084-F1
#
_entry.id   AF-A0AA50U084-F1
#
_cell.length_a   1.000
_cell.length_b   1.000
_cell.length_c   1.000
_cell.angle_alpha   90.00
_cell.angle_beta   90.00
_cell.angle_gamma   90.00
#
_symmetry.space_group_name_H-M   'P 1'
#
loop_
_entity.id
_entity.type
_entity.pdbx_description
1 polymer ?
#
loop_
_entity_poly.entity_id
_entity_poly.type
_entity_poly.pdbx_seq_one_letter_code
_entity_poly.pdbx_strand_id
1 'polypeptide(L)'
;KTKFLKYELSNPIGIAAGFDKHGDAINGLRRIGFSIVEIGSITPEPQPGNPKPRVFRLPEDHAVINRYGFNSEGHENVYNKLKLID
;
A
#
# COMPACT_ATOMS: atom_id res chain seq x y z
N LYS A 1 16.47 9.96 -11.88
CA LYS A 1 15.53 11.05 -11.55
C LYS A 1 14.45 11.11 -12.62
N THR A 2 13.19 11.31 -12.23
CA THR A 2 12.08 11.50 -13.17
C THR A 2 11.15 12.59 -12.64
N LYS A 3 10.50 13.33 -13.52
CA LYS A 3 9.48 14.31 -13.13
C LYS A 3 8.10 13.69 -13.28
N PHE A 4 7.30 13.72 -12.23
CA PHE A 4 5.91 13.27 -12.24
C PHE A 4 5.00 14.38 -11.74
N LEU A 5 4.18 14.94 -12.64
CA LEU A 5 3.41 16.16 -12.38
C LEU A 5 4.33 17.29 -11.89
N LYS A 6 4.12 17.76 -10.66
CA LYS A 6 4.94 18.79 -9.99
C LYS A 6 6.06 18.22 -9.10
N TYR A 7 6.20 16.90 -9.03
CA TYR A 7 7.15 16.22 -8.13
C TYR A 7 8.40 15.78 -8.89
N GLU A 8 9.56 16.00 -8.26
CA GLU A 8 10.85 15.46 -8.69
C GLU A 8 11.13 14.16 -7.93
N LEU A 9 11.16 13.03 -8.64
CA LEU A 9 11.38 11.72 -8.06
C LEU A 9 12.85 11.29 -8.24
N SER A 10 13.42 10.61 -7.25
CA SER A 10 14.79 10.11 -7.35
C SER A 10 14.90 9.05 -8.46
N ASN A 11 13.85 8.26 -8.68
CA ASN A 11 13.69 7.26 -9.74
C ASN A 11 12.18 7.07 -10.10
N PRO A 12 11.84 6.39 -11.21
CA PRO A 12 10.45 6.21 -11.63
C PRO A 12 9.74 5.01 -10.97
N ILE A 13 10.33 4.37 -9.95
CA ILE A 13 9.79 3.15 -9.34
C ILE A 13 8.96 3.52 -8.11
N GLY A 14 7.72 3.02 -8.09
CA GLY A 14 6.80 3.10 -6.96
C GLY A 14 6.34 1.72 -6.50
N ILE A 15 5.82 1.66 -5.28
CA ILE A 15 5.12 0.49 -4.77
C ILE A 15 3.60 0.74 -4.81
N ALA A 16 2.88 -0.22 -5.39
CA ALA A 16 1.46 -0.11 -5.65
C ALA A 16 0.61 -0.27 -4.38
N ALA A 17 -0.63 0.24 -4.45
CA ALA A 17 -1.64 0.03 -3.43
C ALA A 17 -1.87 -1.46 -3.13
N GLY A 18 -2.38 -1.73 -1.94
CA GLY A 18 -2.69 -3.07 -1.45
C GLY A 18 -1.53 -3.74 -0.71
N PHE A 19 -0.30 -3.24 -0.87
CA PHE A 19 0.87 -3.71 -0.12
C PHE A 19 0.89 -3.16 1.30
N ASP A 20 0.98 -1.83 1.45
CA ASP A 20 0.91 -1.13 2.74
C ASP A 20 -0.46 -0.48 2.92
N LYS A 21 -1.44 -1.28 3.38
CA LYS A 21 -2.83 -0.84 3.46
C LYS A 21 -3.09 0.29 4.46
N HIS A 22 -2.31 0.36 5.52
CA HIS A 22 -2.57 1.27 6.65
C HIS A 22 -1.42 2.26 6.92
N GLY A 23 -0.41 2.29 6.04
CA GLY A 23 0.75 3.18 6.18
C GLY A 23 1.75 2.72 7.24
N ASP A 24 1.81 1.42 7.55
CA ASP A 24 2.65 0.87 8.60
C ASP A 24 4.15 0.82 8.20
N ALA A 25 4.47 0.93 6.90
CA ALA A 25 5.82 0.69 6.36
C ALA A 25 6.38 1.81 5.48
N ILE A 26 5.72 2.98 5.39
CA ILE A 26 6.08 4.09 4.47
C ILE A 26 7.57 4.45 4.53
N ASN A 27 8.10 4.70 5.74
CA ASN A 27 9.50 5.08 5.91
C ASN A 27 10.48 3.98 5.53
N GLY A 28 10.14 2.71 5.77
CA GLY A 28 10.93 1.57 5.34
C GLY A 28 10.98 1.44 3.82
N LEU A 29 9.82 1.56 3.17
CA LEU A 29 9.69 1.47 1.71
C LEU A 29 10.45 2.60 1.00
N ARG A 30 10.37 3.83 1.53
CA ARG A 30 11.19 4.95 1.05
C ARG A 30 12.69 4.67 1.17
N ARG A 31 13.14 4.13 2.30
CA ARG A 31 14.56 3.78 2.54
C ARG A 31 15.09 2.68 1.62
N ILE A 32 14.24 1.73 1.23
CA ILE A 32 14.61 0.64 0.31
C ILE A 32 14.69 1.15 -1.15
N GLY A 33 14.18 2.34 -1.45
CA GLY A 33 14.42 3.05 -2.71
C GLY A 33 13.18 3.36 -3.54
N PHE A 34 11.97 3.06 -3.06
CA PHE A 34 10.74 3.46 -3.73
C PHE A 34 10.57 4.99 -3.67
N SER A 35 10.37 5.63 -4.83
CA SER A 35 10.12 7.07 -4.90
C SER A 35 8.67 7.44 -4.66
N ILE A 36 7.75 6.50 -4.88
CA ILE A 36 6.32 6.64 -4.61
C ILE A 36 5.89 5.45 -3.75
N VAL A 37 5.14 5.73 -2.68
CA VAL A 37 4.46 4.73 -1.86
C VAL A 37 2.97 5.01 -1.92
N GLU A 38 2.24 4.15 -2.60
CA GLU A 38 0.77 4.23 -2.65
C GLU A 38 0.19 3.32 -1.57
N ILE A 39 -0.29 3.92 -0.47
CA ILE A 39 -0.94 3.17 0.62
C ILE A 39 -2.38 2.79 0.28
N GLY A 40 -2.97 1.91 1.09
CA GLY A 40 -4.38 1.55 1.00
C GLY A 40 -4.62 0.27 0.20
N SER A 41 -5.81 0.03 -0.37
CA SER A 41 -6.99 0.90 -0.30
C SER A 41 -7.58 0.98 1.11
N ILE A 42 -7.90 2.19 1.55
CA ILE A 42 -8.52 2.49 2.84
C ILE A 42 -10.00 2.77 2.59
N THR A 43 -10.87 2.22 3.43
CA THR A 43 -12.31 2.48 3.37
C THR A 43 -12.70 3.53 4.40
N PRO A 44 -13.83 4.25 4.24
CA PRO A 44 -14.29 5.19 5.24
C PRO A 44 -14.42 4.52 6.62
N GLU A 45 -15.21 3.44 6.68
CA GLU A 45 -15.38 2.62 7.88
C GLU A 45 -14.43 1.42 7.90
N PRO A 46 -14.01 0.92 9.07
CA PRO A 46 -13.20 -0.29 9.17
C PRO A 46 -13.96 -1.53 8.66
N GLN A 47 -13.25 -2.44 8.02
CA GLN A 47 -13.81 -3.74 7.65
C GLN A 47 -12.74 -4.84 7.56
N PRO A 48 -13.08 -6.09 7.95
CA PRO A 48 -12.11 -7.19 7.99
C PRO A 48 -11.72 -7.72 6.59
N GLY A 49 -12.52 -7.41 5.56
CA GLY A 49 -12.46 -8.02 4.24
C GLY A 49 -12.93 -9.49 4.23
N ASN A 50 -12.67 -10.20 3.15
CA ASN A 50 -13.16 -11.57 2.95
C ASN A 50 -12.47 -12.59 3.88
N PRO A 51 -13.12 -13.72 4.25
CA PRO A 51 -12.48 -14.78 5.05
C PRO A 51 -11.21 -15.35 4.40
N LYS A 52 -10.26 -15.81 5.24
CA LYS A 52 -9.04 -16.51 4.79
C LYS A 52 -9.37 -17.98 4.43
N PRO A 53 -8.61 -18.64 3.52
CA PRO A 53 -7.50 -18.10 2.73
C PRO A 53 -8.01 -17.19 1.60
N ARG A 54 -7.25 -16.12 1.29
CA ARG A 54 -7.68 -15.05 0.36
C ARG A 54 -6.56 -14.43 -0.51
N VAL A 55 -5.36 -14.99 -0.44
CA VAL A 55 -4.21 -14.65 -1.29
C VAL A 55 -3.47 -15.94 -1.60
N PHE A 56 -3.14 -16.13 -2.88
CA PHE A 56 -2.55 -17.35 -3.41
C PHE A 56 -1.43 -16.94 -4.36
N ARG A 57 -0.24 -17.50 -4.16
CA ARG A 57 0.90 -17.31 -5.07
C ARG A 57 0.91 -18.46 -6.06
N LEU A 58 1.17 -18.14 -7.32
CA LEU A 58 1.33 -19.09 -8.42
C LEU A 58 2.76 -18.90 -8.94
N PRO A 59 3.77 -19.57 -8.34
CA PRO A 59 5.17 -19.30 -8.65
C PRO A 59 5.55 -19.63 -10.09
N GLU A 60 4.95 -20.69 -10.65
CA GLU A 60 5.18 -21.15 -12.04
C GLU A 60 4.76 -20.08 -13.06
N ASP A 61 3.67 -19.36 -12.77
CA ASP A 61 3.15 -18.28 -13.60
C ASP A 61 3.73 -16.90 -13.24
N HIS A 62 4.62 -16.83 -12.24
CA HIS A 62 5.06 -15.57 -11.64
C HIS A 62 3.89 -14.65 -11.23
N ALA A 63 2.80 -15.23 -10.73
CA ALA A 63 1.53 -14.54 -10.51
C ALA A 63 1.01 -14.63 -9.06
N VAL A 64 0.04 -13.77 -8.76
CA VAL A 64 -0.70 -13.76 -7.49
C VAL A 64 -2.19 -13.56 -7.77
N ILE A 65 -3.03 -14.39 -7.17
CA ILE A 65 -4.48 -14.19 -7.13
C ILE A 65 -4.86 -13.77 -5.71
N ASN A 66 -5.64 -12.71 -5.58
CA ASN A 66 -6.17 -12.29 -4.29
C ASN A 66 -7.65 -11.93 -4.38
N ARG A 67 -8.33 -12.08 -3.24
CA ARG A 67 -9.72 -11.69 -3.03
C ARG A 67 -9.84 -11.08 -1.64
N TYR A 68 -9.04 -10.05 -1.36
CA TYR A 68 -9.00 -9.43 -0.03
C TYR A 68 -10.32 -8.79 0.39
N GLY A 69 -11.04 -8.18 -0.55
CA GLY A 69 -12.29 -7.45 -0.26
C GLY A 69 -12.05 -6.22 0.61
N PHE A 70 -11.08 -5.38 0.25
CA PHE A 70 -10.76 -4.12 0.95
C PHE A 70 -10.68 -4.21 2.47
N ASN A 71 -9.96 -5.20 3.01
CA ASN A 71 -9.63 -5.22 4.44
C ASN A 71 -8.90 -3.91 4.83
N SER A 72 -9.45 -3.16 5.77
CA SER A 72 -9.02 -1.82 6.15
C SER A 72 -9.34 -1.52 7.62
N GLU A 73 -8.46 -0.79 8.29
CA GLU A 73 -8.69 -0.25 9.64
C GLU A 73 -9.58 1.02 9.66
N GLY A 74 -10.07 1.49 8.51
CA GLY A 74 -10.91 2.69 8.39
C GLY A 74 -10.10 3.98 8.24
N HIS A 75 -10.73 5.03 7.69
CA HIS A 75 -10.02 6.26 7.32
C HIS A 75 -9.45 6.99 8.54
N GLU A 76 -10.20 7.02 9.64
CA GLU A 76 -9.84 7.82 10.82
C GLU A 76 -8.58 7.26 11.49
N ASN A 77 -8.55 5.93 11.65
CA ASN A 77 -7.40 5.24 12.23
C ASN A 77 -6.14 5.42 11.39
N VAL A 78 -6.26 5.23 10.06
CA VAL A 78 -5.11 5.39 9.17
C VAL A 78 -4.67 6.85 9.11
N TYR A 79 -5.59 7.80 9.02
CA TYR A 79 -5.26 9.23 9.04
C TYR A 79 -4.47 9.63 10.29
N ASN A 80 -4.88 9.15 11.46
CA ASN A 80 -4.16 9.43 12.71
C ASN A 80 -2.77 8.79 12.76
N LYS A 81 -2.58 7.59 12.17
CA LYS A 81 -1.24 7.01 11.98
C LYS A 81 -0.36 7.87 11.09
N LEU A 82 -0.89 8.32 9.94
CA LEU A 82 -0.12 9.08 8.95
C LEU A 82 0.35 10.44 9.46
N LYS A 83 -0.37 11.07 10.38
CA LYS A 83 0.07 12.32 11.03
C LYS A 83 1.39 12.19 11.77
N LEU A 84 1.75 10.97 12.18
CA LEU A 84 2.99 10.67 12.92
C LEU A 84 4.16 10.33 11.99
N ILE A 85 3.94 10.32 10.68
CA ILE A 85 4.95 9.97 9.69
C ILE A 85 5.58 11.25 9.14
N ASP A 86 6.90 11.33 9.25
CA ASP A 86 7.73 12.45 8.77
C ASP A 86 7.72 12.67 7.24
#